data_AF-A0A4P8GBC7-F1
#
_entry.id   AF-A0A4P8GBC7-F1
#
_cell.length_a   1.000
_cell.length_b   1.000
_cell.length_c   1.000
_cell.angle_alpha   90.00
_cell.angle_beta   90.00
_cell.angle_gamma   90.00
#
_symmetry.space_group_name_H-M   'P 1'
#
loop_
_entity.id
_entity.type
_entity.pdbx_description
1 polymer ?
#
loop_
_entity_poly.entity_id
_entity_poly.type
_entity_poly.pdbx_seq_one_letter_code
_entity_poly.pdbx_strand_id
1 'polypeptide(L)'
;LYYPQKPLATTRSMEFLKFRELPAGQNAIVAIACYSGYNQEDSVIMNQSSIDRGLFRSLFFRSYSDQEKKVGLNYTEVFEKPFQQTTLRMKHGTYDKLDEDGIVAPGVRVS
;
A
#
# COMPACT_ATOMS: atom_id res chain seq x y z
N LEU A 1 6.61 0.41 -7.08
CA LEU A 1 7.60 -0.68 -7.28
C LEU A 1 8.92 -0.21 -6.67
N TYR A 2 9.63 -1.03 -5.91
CA TYR A 2 10.90 -0.64 -5.28
C TYR A 2 12.02 -0.46 -6.31
N TYR A 3 12.12 -1.38 -7.28
CA TYR A 3 13.20 -1.40 -8.27
C TYR A 3 12.64 -1.50 -9.70
N PRO A 4 12.01 -0.43 -10.23
CA PRO A 4 11.55 -0.41 -11.61
C PRO A 4 12.72 -0.49 -12.59
N GLN A 5 12.57 -1.26 -13.66
CA GLN A 5 13.61 -1.42 -14.68
C GLN A 5 13.05 -1.14 -16.06
N LYS A 6 13.90 -0.55 -16.93
CA LYS A 6 13.57 -0.35 -18.34
C LYS A 6 13.37 -1.72 -19.01
N PRO A 7 12.31 -1.90 -19.82
CA PRO A 7 12.13 -3.14 -20.56
C PRO A 7 13.32 -3.37 -21.52
N LEU A 8 13.82 -4.60 -21.59
CA LEU A 8 14.92 -4.96 -22.48
C LEU A 8 14.52 -4.89 -23.97
N ALA A 9 13.35 -5.42 -24.30
CA ALA A 9 12.74 -5.30 -25.61
C ALA A 9 11.77 -4.11 -25.62
N THR A 10 12.03 -3.09 -26.44
CA THR A 10 11.23 -1.85 -26.49
C THR A 10 10.73 -1.56 -27.89
N THR A 11 9.50 -1.05 -28.01
CA THR A 11 8.99 -0.50 -29.28
C THR A 11 9.36 0.97 -29.42
N ARG A 12 9.41 1.49 -30.66
CA ARG A 12 9.71 2.91 -30.91
C ARG A 12 8.70 3.85 -30.25
N SER A 13 7.43 3.43 -30.15
CA SER A 13 6.37 4.21 -29.52
C SER A 13 6.60 4.49 -28.03
N MET A 14 7.37 3.65 -27.34
CA MET A 14 7.68 3.84 -25.90
C MET A 14 8.52 5.09 -25.62
N GLU A 15 9.22 5.62 -26.62
CA GLU A 15 10.00 6.85 -26.50
C GLU A 15 9.06 8.07 -26.33
N PHE A 16 8.00 8.14 -27.13
CA PHE A 16 7.00 9.20 -27.04
C PHE A 16 6.16 9.12 -25.75
N LEU A 17 5.95 7.91 -25.23
CA LEU A 17 5.20 7.66 -23.99
C LEU A 17 6.03 7.83 -22.71
N LYS A 18 7.33 8.16 -22.83
CA LYS A 18 8.26 8.28 -21.69
C LYS A 18 8.31 7.02 -20.80
N PHE A 19 8.02 5.86 -21.37
CA PHE A 19 7.95 4.60 -20.61
C PHE A 19 9.32 4.15 -20.06
N ARG A 20 10.41 4.69 -20.64
CA ARG A 20 11.77 4.51 -20.12
C ARG A 20 12.03 5.29 -18.83
N GLU A 21 11.33 6.39 -18.62
CA GLU A 21 11.47 7.26 -17.43
C GLU A 21 10.61 6.75 -16.28
N LEU A 22 9.42 6.22 -16.60
CA LEU A 22 8.50 5.62 -15.65
C LEU A 22 8.18 4.16 -16.04
N PRO A 23 9.10 3.21 -15.78
CA PRO A 23 8.87 1.83 -16.12
C PRO A 23 7.81 1.22 -15.20
N ALA A 24 6.87 0.49 -15.79
CA ALA A 24 5.82 -0.22 -15.05
C ALA A 24 6.22 -1.65 -14.62
N GLY A 25 7.45 -2.09 -14.87
CA GLY A 25 7.87 -3.47 -14.67
C GLY A 25 9.31 -3.64 -14.18
N GLN A 26 9.71 -4.89 -14.02
CA GLN A 26 11.06 -5.33 -13.66
C GLN A 26 11.43 -6.52 -14.53
N ASN A 27 12.65 -6.55 -15.07
CA ASN A 27 13.09 -7.71 -15.86
C ASN A 27 13.44 -8.85 -14.91
N ALA A 28 13.06 -10.07 -15.28
CA ALA A 28 13.34 -11.29 -14.54
C ALA A 28 13.99 -12.32 -15.46
N ILE A 29 14.84 -13.17 -14.91
CA ILE A 29 15.32 -14.36 -15.62
C ILE A 29 14.22 -15.42 -15.51
N VAL A 30 13.70 -15.86 -16.66
CA VAL A 30 12.60 -16.80 -16.76
C VAL A 30 13.09 -18.09 -17.42
N ALA A 31 12.77 -19.23 -16.80
CA ALA A 31 13.04 -20.55 -17.35
C ALA A 31 11.71 -21.28 -17.60
N ILE A 32 11.55 -21.84 -18.80
CA ILE A 32 10.35 -22.61 -19.19
C ILE A 32 10.72 -24.09 -19.10
N ALA A 33 10.23 -24.76 -18.06
CA ALA A 33 10.51 -26.17 -17.84
C ALA A 33 9.38 -26.82 -17.02
N CYS A 34 9.14 -28.11 -17.23
CA CYS A 34 8.30 -28.91 -16.35
C CYS A 34 9.12 -29.28 -15.11
N TYR A 35 8.78 -28.71 -13.94
CA TYR A 35 9.53 -28.96 -12.71
C TYR A 35 8.58 -29.02 -11.52
N SER A 36 8.67 -30.08 -10.71
CA SER A 36 7.91 -30.33 -9.47
C SER A 36 6.37 -30.40 -9.56
N GLY A 37 5.75 -29.95 -10.65
CA GLY A 37 4.30 -29.93 -10.83
C GLY A 37 3.61 -28.68 -10.28
N TYR A 38 4.28 -27.82 -9.52
CA TYR A 38 3.73 -26.58 -8.96
C TYR A 38 3.69 -25.40 -9.94
N ASN A 39 3.91 -25.65 -11.24
CA ASN A 39 3.83 -24.66 -12.33
C ASN A 39 2.86 -25.09 -13.45
N GLN A 40 1.80 -25.82 -13.10
CA GLN A 40 0.73 -26.26 -14.01
C GLN A 40 -0.43 -25.26 -14.05
N GLU A 41 -1.29 -25.35 -15.07
CA GLU A 41 -2.55 -24.58 -15.16
C GLU A 41 -2.36 -23.09 -14.83
N ASP A 42 -1.48 -22.42 -15.60
CA ASP A 42 -1.14 -21.00 -15.50
C ASP A 42 -0.44 -20.55 -14.19
N SER A 43 -0.01 -21.50 -13.35
CA SER A 43 0.82 -21.19 -12.18
C SER A 43 2.31 -21.09 -12.49
N VAL A 44 3.03 -20.32 -11.68
CA VAL A 44 4.48 -20.11 -11.80
C VAL A 44 5.18 -20.32 -10.45
N ILE A 45 6.36 -20.90 -10.49
CA ILE A 45 7.23 -21.04 -9.32
C ILE A 45 8.21 -19.86 -9.29
N MET A 46 8.32 -19.18 -8.15
CA MET A 46 9.27 -18.08 -7.95
C MET A 46 10.43 -18.49 -7.04
N ASN A 47 11.62 -17.93 -7.30
CA ASN A 47 12.80 -18.15 -6.48
C ASN A 47 12.74 -17.29 -5.21
N GLN A 48 12.67 -17.94 -4.04
CA GLN A 48 12.62 -17.27 -2.74
C GLN A 48 13.79 -16.30 -2.53
N SER A 49 15.02 -16.69 -2.87
CA SER A 49 16.19 -15.83 -2.69
C SER A 49 16.14 -14.54 -3.51
N SER A 50 15.46 -14.55 -4.66
CA SER A 50 15.22 -13.35 -5.46
C SER A 50 14.18 -12.45 -4.80
N ILE A 51 13.11 -13.02 -4.22
CA ILE A 51 12.07 -12.30 -3.48
C ILE A 51 12.68 -11.62 -2.25
N ASP A 52 13.51 -12.34 -1.48
CA ASP A 52 14.18 -11.81 -0.28
C ASP A 52 15.07 -10.60 -0.60
N ARG A 53 15.67 -10.59 -1.80
CA ARG A 53 16.47 -9.47 -2.33
C ARG A 53 15.63 -8.35 -2.95
N GLY A 54 14.30 -8.46 -2.94
CA GLY A 54 13.38 -7.41 -3.33
C GLY A 54 12.81 -7.52 -4.75
N LEU A 55 12.90 -8.68 -5.40
CA LEU A 55 12.21 -8.91 -6.68
C LEU A 55 10.71 -8.61 -6.54
N PHE A 56 10.19 -7.70 -7.37
CA PHE A 56 8.79 -7.26 -7.38
C PHE A 56 8.24 -6.66 -6.07
N ARG A 57 9.10 -6.23 -5.14
CA ARG A 57 8.64 -5.56 -3.91
C ARG A 57 7.89 -4.26 -4.25
N SER A 58 6.72 -4.06 -3.65
CA SER A 58 5.86 -2.89 -3.87
C SER A 58 5.51 -2.19 -2.56
N LEU A 59 5.07 -0.93 -2.67
CA LEU A 59 4.50 -0.15 -1.57
C LEU A 59 3.00 -0.02 -1.83
N PHE A 60 2.21 -0.14 -0.78
CA PHE A 60 0.78 0.09 -0.81
C PHE A 60 0.45 1.27 0.10
N PHE A 61 -0.18 2.30 -0.45
CA PHE A 61 -0.63 3.47 0.29
C PHE A 61 -2.15 3.50 0.31
N ARG A 62 -2.73 3.81 1.48
CA ARG A 62 -4.16 4.02 1.66
C ARG A 62 -4.37 5.32 2.41
N SER A 63 -5.17 6.21 1.85
CA SER A 63 -5.56 7.47 2.47
C SER A 63 -6.98 7.38 3.04
N TYR A 64 -7.19 8.06 4.16
CA TYR A 64 -8.49 8.26 4.77
C TYR A 64 -8.75 9.76 4.80
N SER A 65 -9.98 10.17 4.49
CA SER A 65 -10.40 11.57 4.50
C SER A 65 -11.64 11.71 5.38
N ASP A 66 -11.60 12.65 6.31
CA ASP A 66 -12.73 13.01 7.15
C ASP A 66 -12.73 14.53 7.39
N GLN A 67 -13.86 15.07 7.81
CA GLN A 67 -14.02 16.51 8.05
C GLN A 67 -14.98 16.77 9.22
N GLU A 68 -14.70 17.83 9.98
CA GLU A 68 -15.59 18.31 11.03
C GLU A 68 -16.88 18.89 10.41
N LYS A 69 -18.03 18.38 10.83
CA LYS A 69 -19.33 18.85 10.34
C LYS A 69 -20.07 19.62 11.42
N LYS A 70 -20.81 20.64 10.99
CA LYS A 70 -21.81 21.31 11.83
C LYS A 70 -23.07 20.46 11.88
N VAL A 71 -23.45 20.03 13.07
CA VAL A 71 -24.68 19.28 13.35
C VAL A 71 -25.71 20.26 13.93
N GLY A 72 -26.68 20.66 13.10
CA GLY A 72 -27.71 21.63 13.48
C GLY A 72 -27.17 23.07 13.56
N LEU A 73 -27.77 23.90 14.43
CA LEU A 73 -27.40 25.31 14.54
C LEU A 73 -26.12 25.55 15.37
N ASN A 74 -25.88 24.73 16.41
CA ASN A 74 -24.92 25.06 17.47
C ASN A 74 -23.84 24.00 17.74
N TYR A 75 -23.91 22.81 17.15
CA TYR A 75 -22.93 21.75 17.41
C TYR A 75 -21.99 21.62 16.21
N THR A 76 -20.69 21.52 16.50
CA THR A 76 -19.66 21.19 15.51
C THR A 76 -18.93 19.96 16.03
N GLU A 77 -18.77 18.94 15.19
CA GLU A 77 -17.92 17.79 15.51
C GLU A 77 -16.48 18.26 15.63
N VAL A 78 -15.73 17.69 16.57
CA VAL A 78 -14.32 18.03 16.81
C VAL A 78 -13.49 16.76 16.78
N PHE A 79 -12.33 16.81 16.14
CA PHE A 79 -11.34 15.76 16.28
C PHE A 79 -10.60 15.92 17.62
N GLU A 80 -10.79 14.95 18.51
CA GLU A 80 -10.11 14.87 19.79
C GLU A 80 -9.96 13.40 20.22
N LYS A 81 -9.10 13.15 21.19
CA LYS A 81 -8.98 11.83 21.79
C LYS A 81 -10.21 11.52 22.65
N PRO A 82 -11.01 10.48 22.33
CA PRO A 82 -12.21 10.17 23.10
C PRO A 82 -11.84 9.58 24.47
N PHE A 83 -12.63 9.92 25.49
CA PHE A 83 -12.49 9.37 26.84
C PHE A 83 -13.72 8.52 27.19
N GLN A 84 -13.50 7.32 27.74
CA GLN A 84 -14.58 6.38 28.05
C GLN A 84 -15.62 6.94 29.03
N GLN A 85 -15.22 7.90 29.85
CA GLN A 85 -16.07 8.53 30.86
C GLN A 85 -17.03 9.55 30.26
N THR A 86 -16.65 10.21 29.16
CA THR A 86 -17.43 11.31 28.55
C THR A 86 -18.07 10.92 27.23
N THR A 87 -17.60 9.85 26.59
CA THR A 87 -18.07 9.41 25.27
C THR A 87 -18.94 8.15 25.35
N LEU A 88 -20.19 8.26 24.89
CA LEU A 88 -21.09 7.11 24.71
C LEU A 88 -20.90 6.50 23.32
N ARG A 89 -21.09 5.17 23.20
CA ARG A 89 -21.05 4.40 21.93
C ARG A 89 -19.69 4.43 21.20
N MET A 90 -18.58 4.35 21.92
CA MET A 90 -17.28 4.11 21.29
C MET A 90 -17.30 2.80 20.50
N LYS A 91 -16.61 2.79 19.35
CA LYS A 91 -16.49 1.59 18.52
C LYS A 91 -15.50 0.60 19.14
N HIS A 92 -15.62 -0.66 18.75
CA HIS A 92 -14.64 -1.68 19.10
C HIS A 92 -13.29 -1.36 18.43
N GLY A 93 -12.34 -0.90 19.23
CA GLY A 93 -11.01 -0.50 18.79
C GLY A 93 -10.19 0.09 19.95
N THR A 94 -8.88 0.21 19.73
CA THR A 94 -7.96 0.83 20.69
C THR A 94 -7.69 2.27 20.26
N TYR A 95 -7.96 3.23 21.16
CA TYR A 95 -7.71 4.66 20.94
C TYR A 95 -6.37 5.14 21.52
N ASP A 96 -5.57 4.22 22.07
CA ASP A 96 -4.29 4.53 22.72
C ASP A 96 -3.24 5.10 21.76
N LYS A 97 -3.37 4.80 20.46
CA LYS A 97 -2.47 5.28 19.40
C LYS A 97 -2.77 6.69 18.92
N LEU A 98 -3.84 7.32 19.43
CA LEU A 98 -4.18 8.70 19.12
C LEU A 98 -3.41 9.64 20.04
N ASP A 99 -2.90 10.73 19.46
CA ASP A 99 -2.38 11.87 20.20
C ASP A 99 -3.52 12.75 20.74
N GLU A 100 -3.19 13.84 21.42
CA GLU A 100 -4.17 14.73 22.06
C GLU A 100 -5.14 15.39 21.06
N ASP A 101 -4.71 15.55 19.81
CA ASP A 101 -5.51 16.06 18.70
C ASP A 101 -6.45 15.00 18.07
N GLY A 102 -6.46 13.77 18.59
CA GLY A 102 -7.27 12.69 18.04
C GLY A 102 -6.73 12.10 16.73
N ILE A 103 -5.49 12.41 16.34
CA ILE A 103 -4.84 11.94 15.12
C ILE A 103 -3.65 11.03 15.49
N VAL A 104 -3.34 10.06 14.64
CA VAL A 104 -2.17 9.18 14.82
C VAL A 104 -0.94 9.84 14.18
N ALA A 105 0.14 10.00 14.94
CA ALA A 105 1.41 10.48 14.40
C ALA A 105 1.94 9.58 13.24
N PRO A 106 2.53 10.15 12.18
CA PRO A 106 3.15 9.39 11.11
C PRO A 106 4.23 8.41 11.63
N GLY A 107 4.18 7.16 11.16
CA GLY A 107 5.15 6.12 11.53
C GLY A 107 4.72 5.21 12.67
N VAL A 108 3.63 5.53 13.39
CA VAL A 108 3.06 4.62 14.39
C VAL A 108 2.53 3.36 13.71
N ARG A 109 2.95 2.19 14.21
CA ARG A 109 2.51 0.91 13.66
C ARG A 109 1.03 0.68 13.97
N VAL A 110 0.21 0.64 12.93
CA VAL A 110 -1.20 0.23 12.97
C VAL A 110 -1.36 -1.16 12.33
N SER A 111 -2.16 -2.02 12.95
CA SER A 111 -2.40 -3.42 12.54
C SER A 111 -3.78 -3.85 12.99
#